data_AF-A0A843LYD1-F1
#
_entry.id   AF-A0A843LYD1-F1
#
_cell.length_a   1.000
_cell.length_b   1.000
_cell.length_c   1.000
_cell.angle_alpha   90.00
_cell.angle_beta   90.00
_cell.angle_gamma   90.00
#
_symmetry.space_group_name_H-M   'P 1'
#
loop_
_entity.id
_entity.type
_entity.pdbx_description
1 polymer ?
#
loop_
_entity_poly.entity_id
_entity_poly.type
_entity_poly.pdbx_seq_one_letter_code
_entity_poly.pdbx_strand_id
1 'polypeptide(L)'
;MRDLVDLYFKENSIVNHHIASFNDFLSSQSNPNSRMQKIVDNVRVSAEDPERGMITLDPEKTNGRIIQIRVGRRRDEKTGQVDQHLPPTLKVGEPMVREANGYVHNITPMEARLRNLNYVAPMHLDFTIIEDGIEREEKDVLIGDLPIMVKSRKCNIFKEN
;
A
#
# COMPACT_ATOMS: atom_id res chain seq x y z
N MET A 1 34.05 -21.40 -14.56
CA MET A 1 32.57 -21.59 -14.57
C MET A 1 32.02 -21.72 -13.17
N ARG A 2 32.61 -22.53 -12.27
CA ARG A 2 32.24 -22.58 -10.84
C ARG A 2 32.38 -21.22 -10.15
N ASP A 3 33.47 -20.50 -10.38
CA ASP A 3 33.69 -19.17 -9.78
C ASP A 3 32.63 -18.13 -10.17
N LEU A 4 32.09 -18.18 -11.39
CA LEU A 4 31.00 -17.29 -11.83
C LEU A 4 29.68 -17.64 -11.15
N VAL A 5 29.42 -18.93 -10.96
CA VAL A 5 28.23 -19.42 -10.25
C VAL A 5 28.32 -19.06 -8.76
N ASP A 6 29.51 -19.19 -8.16
CA ASP A 6 29.77 -18.82 -6.78
C ASP A 6 29.68 -17.30 -6.57
N LEU A 7 30.18 -16.49 -7.51
CA LEU A 7 29.98 -15.03 -7.51
C LEU A 7 28.50 -14.67 -7.62
N TYR A 8 27.75 -15.32 -8.52
CA TYR A 8 26.32 -15.08 -8.66
C TYR A 8 25.54 -15.40 -7.37
N PHE A 9 25.82 -16.53 -6.71
CA PHE A 9 25.14 -16.93 -5.48
C PHE A 9 25.60 -16.17 -4.23
N LYS A 10 26.74 -15.47 -4.31
CA LYS A 10 27.18 -14.54 -3.25
C LYS A 10 26.30 -13.29 -3.19
N GLU A 11 25.84 -12.83 -4.35
CA GLU A 11 24.98 -11.64 -4.47
C GLU A 11 23.49 -11.99 -4.50
N ASN A 12 23.12 -13.07 -5.19
CA ASN A 12 21.75 -13.49 -5.38
C ASN A 12 21.43 -14.76 -4.59
N SER A 13 20.37 -14.70 -3.79
CA SER A 13 19.87 -15.89 -3.12
C SER A 13 19.16 -16.83 -4.10
N ILE A 14 19.33 -18.14 -3.90
CA ILE A 14 18.60 -19.21 -4.61
C ILE A 14 17.07 -19.04 -4.47
N VAL A 15 16.61 -18.41 -3.38
CA VAL A 15 15.17 -18.23 -3.05
C VAL A 15 14.71 -16.78 -3.28
N ASN A 16 15.41 -16.01 -4.11
CA ASN A 16 15.11 -14.58 -4.28
C ASN A 16 13.79 -14.32 -5.03
N HIS A 17 13.26 -15.28 -5.79
CA HIS A 17 12.08 -15.06 -6.64
C HIS A 17 10.84 -14.58 -5.86
N HIS A 18 10.55 -15.17 -4.69
CA HIS A 18 9.43 -14.73 -3.85
C HIS A 18 9.66 -13.35 -3.25
N ILE A 19 10.87 -13.09 -2.75
CA ILE A 19 11.24 -11.82 -2.12
C ILE A 19 11.20 -10.69 -3.16
N ALA A 20 11.78 -10.91 -4.33
CA ALA A 20 11.76 -9.97 -5.44
C ALA A 20 10.31 -9.68 -5.90
N SER A 21 9.48 -10.71 -6.04
CA SER A 21 8.07 -10.54 -6.42
C SER A 21 7.28 -9.76 -5.36
N PHE A 22 7.53 -10.00 -4.07
CA PHE A 22 6.85 -9.28 -3.00
C PHE A 22 7.32 -7.82 -2.92
N ASN A 23 8.62 -7.58 -3.10
CA ASN A 23 9.18 -6.22 -3.14
C ASN A 23 8.69 -5.40 -4.35
N ASP A 24 8.45 -6.04 -5.50
CA ASP A 24 7.82 -5.40 -6.69
C ASP A 24 6.35 -5.05 -6.44
N PHE A 25 5.67 -5.86 -5.62
CA PHE A 25 4.28 -5.62 -5.26
C PHE A 25 4.09 -4.41 -4.35
N LEU A 26 4.95 -4.26 -3.33
CA LEU A 26 4.82 -3.22 -2.31
C LEU A 26 4.99 -1.80 -2.86
N SER A 27 4.15 -0.87 -2.39
CA SER A 27 4.34 0.56 -2.62
C SER A 27 5.51 1.07 -1.79
N SER A 28 6.44 1.73 -2.45
CA SER A 28 7.63 2.30 -1.82
C SER A 28 8.06 3.55 -2.60
N GLN A 29 8.78 4.46 -1.96
CA GLN A 29 9.33 5.64 -2.62
C GLN A 29 10.26 5.27 -3.78
N SER A 30 10.98 4.15 -3.68
CA SER A 30 11.82 3.65 -4.77
C SER A 30 11.03 3.03 -5.93
N ASN A 31 9.78 2.64 -5.70
CA ASN A 31 8.89 2.07 -6.71
C ASN A 31 7.48 2.70 -6.62
N PRO A 32 7.33 3.97 -7.05
CA PRO A 32 6.04 4.67 -6.95
C PRO A 32 4.93 3.97 -7.76
N ASN A 33 5.29 3.33 -8.88
CA ASN A 33 4.36 2.62 -9.75
C ASN A 33 4.28 1.10 -9.48
N SER A 34 4.33 0.73 -8.20
CA SER A 34 4.16 -0.65 -7.73
C SER A 34 2.83 -1.29 -8.18
N ARG A 35 2.77 -2.64 -8.20
CA ARG A 35 1.52 -3.35 -8.54
C ARG A 35 0.37 -3.00 -7.61
N MET A 36 0.67 -2.84 -6.32
CA MET A 36 -0.34 -2.48 -5.33
C MET A 36 -0.91 -1.08 -5.60
N GLN A 37 -0.07 -0.11 -5.97
CA GLN A 37 -0.54 1.22 -6.38
C GLN A 37 -1.41 1.16 -7.65
N LYS A 38 -1.03 0.36 -8.64
CA LYS A 38 -1.84 0.16 -9.86
C LYS A 38 -3.22 -0.43 -9.55
N ILE A 39 -3.34 -1.28 -8.54
CA ILE A 39 -4.63 -1.82 -8.12
C ILE A 39 -5.48 -0.69 -7.54
N VAL A 40 -4.93 0.08 -6.60
CA VAL A 40 -5.60 1.24 -5.97
C VAL A 40 -6.09 2.23 -7.03
N ASP A 41 -5.24 2.60 -7.97
CA ASP A 41 -5.59 3.54 -9.04
C ASP A 41 -6.73 3.02 -9.96
N ASN A 42 -6.93 1.71 -10.03
CA ASN A 42 -7.93 1.07 -10.89
C ASN A 42 -9.18 0.60 -10.16
N VAL A 43 -9.29 0.83 -8.84
CA VAL A 43 -10.47 0.43 -8.05
C VAL A 43 -11.73 1.10 -8.62
N ARG A 44 -12.80 0.31 -8.70
CA ARG A 44 -14.17 0.76 -8.95
C ARG A 44 -15.04 0.25 -7.82
N VAL A 45 -15.82 1.13 -7.20
CA VAL A 45 -16.67 0.78 -6.06
C VAL A 45 -18.09 0.47 -6.50
N SER A 46 -18.65 1.24 -7.43
CA SER A 46 -19.88 0.91 -8.13
C SER A 46 -19.64 0.66 -9.63
N ALA A 47 -20.48 -0.18 -10.23
CA ALA A 47 -20.52 -0.37 -11.68
C ALA A 47 -21.05 0.88 -12.41
N GLU A 48 -21.76 1.74 -11.68
CA GLU A 48 -22.38 2.98 -12.17
C GLU A 48 -21.44 4.19 -12.07
N ASP A 49 -20.30 4.06 -11.37
CA ASP A 49 -19.33 5.15 -11.25
C ASP A 49 -18.68 5.41 -12.63
N PRO A 50 -18.82 6.63 -13.18
CA PRO A 50 -18.32 6.94 -14.52
C PRO A 50 -16.79 6.91 -14.60
N GLU A 51 -16.10 7.17 -13.49
CA GLU A 51 -14.65 7.29 -13.43
C GLU A 51 -14.03 6.28 -12.45
N ARG A 52 -12.85 5.75 -12.82
CA ARG A 52 -12.06 4.86 -11.95
C ARG A 52 -11.49 5.65 -10.78
N GLY A 53 -11.56 5.11 -9.57
CA GLY A 53 -11.03 5.76 -8.38
C GLY A 53 -11.87 6.94 -7.87
N MET A 54 -13.12 7.09 -8.32
CA MET A 54 -14.07 8.01 -7.69
C MET A 54 -15.22 7.20 -7.07
N ILE A 55 -15.54 7.54 -5.83
CA ILE A 55 -16.67 6.98 -5.08
C ILE A 55 -17.63 8.13 -4.84
N THR A 56 -18.83 8.06 -5.41
CA THR A 56 -19.88 9.04 -5.12
C THR A 56 -20.73 8.51 -3.96
N LEU A 57 -20.91 9.32 -2.91
CA LEU A 57 -21.79 8.95 -1.80
C LEU A 57 -23.26 9.22 -2.15
N ASP A 58 -24.15 8.36 -1.66
CA ASP A 58 -25.60 8.52 -1.84
C ASP A 58 -26.06 9.91 -1.33
N PRO A 59 -26.69 10.74 -2.18
CA PRO A 59 -27.16 12.07 -1.80
C PRO A 59 -28.15 12.08 -0.62
N GLU A 60 -28.87 10.97 -0.42
CA GLU A 60 -29.81 10.79 0.69
C GLU A 60 -29.11 10.75 2.05
N LYS A 61 -27.87 10.26 2.11
CA LYS A 61 -27.08 10.16 3.35
C LYS A 61 -26.27 11.41 3.66
N THR A 62 -26.12 12.31 2.69
CA THR A 62 -25.26 13.50 2.78
C THR A 62 -26.05 14.82 2.90
N ASN A 63 -27.33 14.76 3.27
CA ASN A 63 -28.23 15.93 3.35
C ASN A 63 -28.25 16.76 2.05
N GLY A 64 -28.22 16.08 0.89
CA GLY A 64 -28.29 16.73 -0.42
C GLY A 64 -26.98 17.31 -0.95
N ARG A 65 -25.84 17.08 -0.28
CA ARG A 65 -24.51 17.48 -0.77
C ARG A 65 -23.89 16.41 -1.66
N ILE A 66 -23.20 16.82 -2.72
CA ILE A 66 -22.49 15.90 -3.60
C ILE A 66 -21.09 15.71 -3.01
N ILE A 67 -20.89 14.58 -2.33
CA ILE A 67 -19.58 14.20 -1.79
C ILE A 67 -19.00 13.09 -2.66
N GLN A 68 -17.84 13.37 -3.24
CA GLN A 68 -17.07 12.43 -4.03
C GLN A 68 -15.74 12.17 -3.32
N ILE A 69 -15.37 10.90 -3.18
CA ILE A 69 -14.09 10.50 -2.60
C ILE A 69 -13.22 9.98 -3.74
N ARG A 70 -12.07 10.62 -3.95
CA ARG A 70 -11.05 10.14 -4.87
C ARG A 70 -10.11 9.19 -4.14
N VAL A 71 -9.92 8.03 -4.74
CA VAL A 71 -9.04 6.95 -4.29
C VAL A 71 -7.92 6.77 -5.31
N GLY A 72 -6.67 6.84 -4.85
CA GLY A 72 -5.51 6.72 -5.72
C GLY A 72 -5.06 8.05 -6.31
N ARG A 73 -4.12 7.97 -7.25
CA ARG A 73 -3.51 9.17 -7.85
C ARG A 73 -4.49 9.90 -8.79
N ARG A 74 -4.31 11.22 -8.90
CA ARG A 74 -5.09 12.05 -9.82
C ARG A 74 -4.88 11.59 -11.27
N ARG A 75 -5.97 11.54 -12.03
CA ARG A 75 -5.97 11.27 -13.47
C ARG A 75 -6.01 12.57 -14.25
N ASP A 76 -5.32 12.61 -15.37
CA ASP A 76 -5.44 13.71 -16.33
C ASP A 76 -6.80 13.66 -17.04
N GLU A 77 -7.53 14.78 -17.03
CA GLU A 77 -8.86 14.91 -17.63
C GLU A 77 -8.87 14.63 -19.15
N LYS A 78 -7.74 14.84 -19.83
CA LYS A 78 -7.62 14.71 -21.29
C LYS A 78 -7.20 13.32 -21.76
N THR A 79 -6.39 12.61 -20.98
CA THR A 79 -5.80 11.31 -21.38
C THR A 79 -6.37 10.15 -20.57
N GLY A 80 -7.02 10.42 -19.43
CA GLY A 80 -7.48 9.42 -18.47
C GLY A 80 -6.34 8.63 -17.82
N GLN A 81 -5.09 8.99 -18.08
CA GLN A 81 -3.91 8.32 -17.55
C GLN A 81 -3.51 8.91 -16.21
N VAL A 82 -2.85 8.09 -15.41
CA VAL A 82 -2.26 8.47 -14.13
C VAL A 82 -0.78 8.73 -14.36
N ASP A 83 -0.26 9.82 -13.81
CA ASP A 83 1.18 10.05 -13.79
C ASP A 83 1.85 9.02 -12.86
N GLN A 84 2.73 8.21 -13.46
CA GLN A 84 3.40 7.10 -12.79
C GLN A 84 4.51 7.57 -11.85
N HIS A 85 4.98 8.81 -11.99
CA HIS A 85 6.05 9.40 -11.18
C HIS A 85 5.54 10.08 -9.91
N LEU A 86 4.23 10.32 -9.79
CA LEU A 86 3.64 10.84 -8.56
C LEU A 86 3.87 9.89 -7.39
N PRO A 87 4.00 10.44 -6.17
CA PRO A 87 4.15 9.62 -4.97
C PRO A 87 2.98 8.63 -4.82
N PRO A 88 3.24 7.44 -4.26
CA PRO A 88 2.18 6.47 -4.01
C PRO A 88 1.24 7.01 -2.93
N THR A 89 -0.07 6.86 -3.15
CA THR A 89 -1.10 7.23 -2.16
C THR A 89 -1.27 6.17 -1.09
N LEU A 90 -0.83 4.93 -1.35
CA LEU A 90 -0.86 3.84 -0.40
C LEU A 90 0.49 3.67 0.29
N LYS A 91 0.49 3.67 1.62
CA LYS A 91 1.68 3.55 2.47
C LYS A 91 1.56 2.29 3.33
N VAL A 92 2.58 1.43 3.25
CA VAL A 92 2.72 0.28 4.15
C VAL A 92 3.67 0.65 5.27
N GLY A 93 3.19 0.57 6.51
CA GLY A 93 3.96 0.82 7.72
C GLY A 93 4.95 -0.30 8.04
N GLU A 94 5.42 -0.30 9.28
CA GLU A 94 6.29 -1.36 9.81
C GLU A 94 5.47 -2.45 10.53
N PRO A 95 5.95 -3.69 10.53
CA PRO A 95 5.35 -4.78 11.30
C PRO A 95 5.21 -4.45 12.79
N MET A 96 3.98 -4.47 13.28
CA MET A 96 3.63 -4.05 14.64
C MET A 96 2.45 -4.85 15.19
N VAL A 97 2.29 -4.84 16.52
CA VAL A 97 1.13 -5.42 17.20
C VAL A 97 0.46 -4.37 18.06
N ARG A 98 -0.87 -4.45 18.14
CA ARG A 98 -1.68 -3.69 19.08
C ARG A 98 -2.21 -4.64 20.15
N GLU A 99 -1.83 -4.41 21.40
CA GLU A 99 -2.26 -5.23 22.53
C GLU A 99 -3.64 -4.79 23.06
N ALA A 100 -4.26 -5.64 23.89
CA ALA A 100 -5.61 -5.41 24.41
C ALA A 100 -5.73 -4.13 25.27
N ASN A 101 -4.62 -3.69 25.87
CA ASN A 101 -4.50 -2.43 26.61
C ASN A 101 -4.34 -1.20 25.69
N GLY A 102 -4.27 -1.38 24.37
CA GLY A 102 -4.04 -0.32 23.40
C GLY A 102 -2.57 0.05 23.20
N TYR A 103 -1.63 -0.63 23.88
CA TYR A 103 -0.20 -0.46 23.64
C TYR A 103 0.16 -0.99 22.26
N VAL A 104 1.10 -0.29 21.61
CA VAL A 104 1.48 -0.54 20.22
C VAL A 104 2.99 -0.56 20.14
N HIS A 105 3.55 -1.65 19.62
CA HIS A 105 4.99 -1.80 19.43
C HIS A 105 5.33 -2.61 18.18
N ASN A 106 6.54 -2.37 17.68
CA ASN A 106 7.09 -3.14 16.57
C ASN A 106 7.42 -4.56 17.02
N ILE A 107 7.09 -5.53 16.17
CA ILE A 107 7.36 -6.95 16.46
C ILE A 107 8.44 -7.49 15.55
N THR A 108 9.16 -8.50 16.03
CA THR A 108 10.08 -9.29 15.20
C THR A 108 9.41 -10.56 14.70
N PRO A 109 9.88 -11.16 13.59
CA PRO A 109 9.35 -12.45 13.14
C PRO A 109 9.47 -13.57 14.18
N MET A 110 10.48 -13.51 15.06
CA MET A 110 10.66 -14.50 16.12
C MET A 110 9.66 -14.32 17.26
N GLU A 111 9.43 -13.08 17.68
CA GLU A 111 8.40 -12.76 18.67
C GLU A 111 7.01 -13.19 18.19
N ALA A 112 6.67 -12.87 16.94
CA ALA A 112 5.39 -13.25 16.34
C ALA A 112 5.17 -14.77 16.40
N ARG A 113 6.20 -15.56 16.09
CA ARG A 113 6.14 -17.03 16.15
C ARG A 113 5.96 -17.56 17.59
N LEU A 114 6.75 -17.05 18.54
CA LEU A 114 6.71 -17.53 19.93
C LEU A 114 5.36 -17.23 20.61
N ARG A 115 4.73 -16.12 20.24
CA ARG A 115 3.45 -15.66 20.82
C ARG A 115 2.22 -16.06 19.98
N ASN A 116 2.42 -16.77 18.86
CA ASN A 116 1.36 -17.11 17.90
C ASN A 116 0.58 -15.87 17.39
N LEU A 117 1.31 -14.82 17.02
CA LEU A 117 0.79 -13.57 16.47
C LEU A 117 1.00 -13.50 14.96
N ASN A 118 0.17 -12.70 14.29
CA ASN A 118 0.34 -12.40 12.87
C ASN A 118 1.43 -11.35 12.68
N TYR A 119 2.40 -11.62 11.80
CA TYR A 119 3.45 -10.66 11.43
C TYR A 119 2.93 -9.73 10.33
N VAL A 120 2.22 -8.69 10.73
CA VAL A 120 1.49 -7.77 9.85
C VAL A 120 1.92 -6.32 10.07
N ALA A 121 1.79 -5.50 9.04
CA ALA A 121 2.01 -4.06 9.09
C ALA A 121 0.75 -3.30 8.66
N PRO A 122 0.45 -2.13 9.25
CA PRO A 122 -0.73 -1.36 8.88
C PRO A 122 -0.56 -0.73 7.50
N MET A 123 -1.65 -0.72 6.74
CA MET A 123 -1.75 -0.05 5.45
C MET A 123 -2.60 1.20 5.58
N HIS A 124 -2.02 2.30 5.15
CA HIS A 124 -2.57 3.65 5.21
C HIS A 124 -2.81 4.12 3.77
N LEU A 125 -4.00 4.63 3.48
CA LEU A 125 -4.36 5.13 2.16
C LEU A 125 -4.80 6.58 2.28
N ASP A 126 -4.17 7.43 1.47
CA ASP A 126 -4.54 8.84 1.36
C ASP A 126 -5.78 8.97 0.45
N PHE A 127 -6.84 9.57 0.99
CA PHE A 127 -8.08 9.88 0.27
C PHE A 127 -8.22 11.39 0.07
N THR A 128 -8.60 11.81 -1.14
CA THR A 128 -8.99 13.22 -1.40
C THR A 128 -10.50 13.32 -1.40
N ILE A 129 -11.06 14.14 -0.51
CA ILE A 129 -12.50 14.39 -0.44
C ILE A 129 -12.83 15.60 -1.33
N ILE A 130 -13.82 15.47 -2.19
CA ILE A 130 -14.32 16.52 -3.07
C ILE A 130 -15.76 16.80 -2.64
N GLU A 131 -16.00 17.99 -2.09
CA GLU A 131 -17.32 18.45 -1.67
C GLU A 131 -17.79 19.53 -2.65
N ASP A 132 -18.90 19.29 -3.35
CA ASP A 132 -19.49 20.25 -4.30
C ASP A 132 -18.49 20.81 -5.32
N GLY A 133 -17.53 19.98 -5.76
CA GLY A 133 -16.46 20.32 -6.71
C GLY A 133 -15.21 20.94 -6.10
N ILE A 134 -15.16 21.16 -4.78
CA ILE A 134 -14.00 21.71 -4.09
C ILE A 134 -13.19 20.57 -3.45
N GLU A 135 -11.93 20.44 -3.85
CA GLU A 135 -10.98 19.51 -3.23
C GLU A 135 -10.64 19.97 -1.80
N ARG A 136 -10.87 19.09 -0.83
CA ARG A 136 -10.46 19.24 0.57
C ARG A 136 -9.07 18.63 0.79
N GLU A 137 -8.53 18.84 1.98
CA GLU A 137 -7.28 18.22 2.41
C GLU A 137 -7.34 16.69 2.34
N GLU A 138 -6.21 16.10 1.96
CA GLU A 138 -6.03 14.67 1.93
C GLU A 138 -6.10 14.09 3.35
N LYS A 139 -6.85 13.00 3.50
CA LYS A 139 -6.94 12.28 4.77
C LYS A 139 -6.21 10.95 4.66
N ASP A 140 -5.24 10.76 5.56
CA ASP A 140 -4.61 9.48 5.79
C ASP A 140 -5.54 8.58 6.63
N VAL A 141 -5.94 7.45 6.07
CA VAL A 141 -6.87 6.51 6.71
C VAL A 141 -6.28 5.10 6.71
N LEU A 142 -6.30 4.46 7.88
CA LEU A 142 -5.99 3.04 8.03
C LEU A 142 -7.05 2.20 7.31
N ILE A 143 -6.63 1.46 6.29
CA ILE A 143 -7.52 0.58 5.52
C ILE A 143 -7.46 -0.89 5.96
N GLY A 144 -6.42 -1.28 6.68
CA GLY A 144 -6.25 -2.64 7.21
C GLY A 144 -4.79 -3.02 7.41
N ASP A 145 -4.55 -4.31 7.66
CA ASP A 145 -3.22 -4.84 7.94
C ASP A 145 -2.75 -5.79 6.82
N LEU A 146 -1.47 -5.72 6.47
CA LEU A 146 -0.83 -6.54 5.44
C LEU A 146 0.19 -7.51 6.05
N PRO A 147 0.07 -8.83 5.81
CA PRO A 147 1.12 -9.78 6.17
C PRO A 147 2.44 -9.46 5.48
N ILE A 148 3.50 -9.29 6.25
CA ILE A 148 4.82 -8.93 5.73
C ILE A 148 5.68 -10.18 5.52
N MET A 149 6.24 -10.33 4.32
CA MET A 149 7.15 -11.44 4.03
C MET A 149 8.48 -11.26 4.77
N VAL A 150 8.95 -12.32 5.42
CA VAL A 150 10.23 -12.32 6.14
C VAL A 150 11.38 -12.07 5.16
N LYS A 151 12.35 -11.22 5.54
CA LYS A 151 13.47 -10.74 4.69
C LYS A 151 13.06 -9.88 3.48
N SER A 152 11.78 -9.52 3.32
CA SER A 152 11.40 -8.49 2.35
C SER A 152 11.85 -7.10 2.79
N ARG A 153 11.80 -6.11 1.89
CA ARG A 153 12.24 -4.73 2.17
C ARG A 153 11.47 -4.03 3.29
N LYS A 154 10.23 -4.45 3.56
CA LYS A 154 9.40 -3.92 4.66
C LYS A 154 9.52 -4.71 5.96
N CYS A 155 10.36 -5.73 5.99
CA CYS A 155 10.58 -6.55 7.17
C CYS A 155 11.60 -5.88 8.11
N ASN A 156 11.33 -5.86 9.42
CA ASN A 156 12.20 -5.24 10.43
C ASN A 156 13.59 -5.88 10.57
N ILE A 157 13.83 -7.05 9.96
CA ILE A 157 15.15 -7.74 9.96
C ILE A 157 15.89 -7.62 8.63
N PHE A 158 15.39 -6.78 7.72
CA PHE A 158 16.04 -6.53 6.44
C PHE A 158 17.31 -5.70 6.66
N LYS A 159 18.42 -6.11 6.04
CA LYS A 159 19.77 -5.58 6.33
C LYS A 159 20.02 -4.13 5.88
N GLU A 160 19.09 -3.49 5.17
CA GLU A 160 19.21 -2.08 4.78
C GLU A 160 18.58 -1.12 5.83
N ASN A 161 18.03 -1.64 6.93
CA ASN A 161 17.52 -0.85 8.05
C ASN A 161 18.52 -0.79 9.21
#